data_AF-A0AA35RIC3-F1
#
_entry.id   AF-A0AA35RIC3-F1
#
_cell.length_a   1.000
_cell.length_b   1.000
_cell.length_c   1.000
_cell.angle_alpha   90.00
_cell.angle_beta   90.00
_cell.angle_gamma   90.00
#
_symmetry.space_group_name_H-M   'P 1'
#
loop_
_entity.id
_entity.type
_entity.pdbx_description
1 polymer ?
#
loop_
_entity_poly.entity_id
_entity_poly.type
_entity_poly.pdbx_seq_one_letter_code
_entity_poly.pdbx_strand_id
1 'polypeptide(L)'
;MLSEEEYRDMTSQAGDVTQGEAMLDGYVRKVTLEQRTAVFERTMAELEKRKHFELMIKRPYFHVKPLERLQLKNWRDYLDFEISQGDPRRIEFLFERCVVSCALYEDFWSKYCKYAETHIREWASAIYRRACNIHLQQKPNIHVAWAAFEEKNGNVDTAREILTSVDRAVPGQVAVRVRRIGLEIRAGRYSEANALYQETLSSTMALETRNFYAWRYARFTDKLMRDHGKAVSVMTTAVDMDPSNTTLYLQLLDLHTSGPAPPDMPAAEALFAKVASSPHLSEEAKDSFLTRRQQLLEEFGGNFSESVFPHILLLLLLSRSHHSSFPLSRSHLSYLSPISLQPFFFP
;
A
#
# COMPACT_ATOMS: atom_id res chain seq x y z
N MET A 1 11.21 52.30 23.88
CA MET A 1 11.43 53.76 23.77
C MET A 1 11.94 54.22 25.11
N LEU A 2 12.82 55.23 25.12
CA LEU A 2 13.20 55.93 26.35
C LEU A 2 11.94 56.36 27.11
N SER A 3 11.94 56.20 28.42
CA SER A 3 10.98 56.90 29.25
C SER A 3 11.27 58.41 29.22
N GLU A 4 10.24 59.24 29.43
CA GLU A 4 10.38 60.70 29.55
C GLU A 4 11.42 61.10 30.62
N GLU A 5 11.54 60.30 31.68
CA GLU A 5 12.50 60.52 32.76
C GLU A 5 13.95 60.26 32.31
N GLU A 6 14.22 59.14 31.62
CA GLU A 6 15.56 58.83 31.10
C GLU A 6 16.03 59.84 30.05
N TYR A 7 15.11 60.39 29.26
CA TYR A 7 15.41 61.44 28.29
C TYR A 7 15.77 62.77 28.97
N ARG A 8 15.04 63.17 30.02
CA ARG A 8 15.35 64.37 30.80
C ARG A 8 16.66 64.23 31.56
N ASP A 9 16.93 63.06 32.13
CA ASP A 9 18.18 62.82 32.85
C ASP A 9 19.40 62.87 31.92
N MET A 10 19.33 62.26 30.73
CA MET A 10 20.43 62.32 29.75
C MET A 10 20.67 63.73 29.20
N THR A 11 19.60 64.51 28.98
CA THR A 11 19.72 65.89 28.46
C THR A 11 20.18 66.87 29.54
N SER A 12 19.87 66.61 30.83
CA SER A 12 20.35 67.42 31.96
C SER A 12 21.85 67.28 32.22
N GLN A 13 22.47 66.18 31.79
CA GLN A 13 23.91 65.90 31.92
C GLN A 13 24.75 66.47 30.76
N ALA A 14 24.11 67.02 29.73
CA ALA A 14 24.80 67.62 28.59
C ALA A 14 25.15 69.09 28.86
N GLY A 15 26.38 69.50 28.56
CA GLY A 15 26.84 70.88 28.73
C GLY A 15 26.34 71.84 27.64
N ASP A 16 25.93 71.32 26.48
CA ASP A 16 25.27 72.05 25.40
C ASP A 16 24.31 71.14 24.59
N VAL A 17 23.55 71.74 23.67
CA VAL A 17 22.57 71.02 22.83
C VAL A 17 23.25 69.98 21.93
N THR A 18 24.42 70.31 21.37
CA THR A 18 25.21 69.45 20.48
C THR A 18 25.68 68.17 21.19
N GLN A 19 26.08 68.27 22.45
CA GLN A 19 26.47 67.16 23.30
C GLN A 19 25.27 66.30 23.69
N GLY A 20 24.11 66.92 23.95
CA GLY A 20 22.86 66.21 24.22
C GLY A 20 22.38 65.38 23.02
N GLU A 21 22.47 65.93 21.81
CA GLU A 21 22.16 65.22 20.57
C GLU A 21 23.12 64.03 20.33
N ALA A 22 24.42 64.22 20.56
CA ALA A 22 25.40 63.15 20.44
C ALA A 22 25.20 62.02 21.47
N MET A 23 24.83 62.36 22.71
CA MET A 23 24.50 61.36 23.75
C MET A 23 23.22 60.59 23.40
N LEU A 24 22.21 61.28 22.85
CA LEU A 24 20.97 60.65 22.39
C LEU A 24 21.22 59.70 21.21
N ASP A 25 22.00 60.13 20.20
CA ASP A 25 22.37 59.27 19.07
C ASP A 25 23.17 58.04 19.53
N GLY A 26 24.14 58.24 20.43
CA GLY A 26 24.90 57.15 21.04
C GLY A 26 24.01 56.14 21.78
N TYR A 27 23.03 56.64 22.54
CA TYR A 27 22.07 55.79 23.25
C TYR A 27 21.13 55.03 22.30
N VAL A 28 20.53 55.73 21.32
CA VAL A 28 19.63 55.12 20.33
C VAL A 28 20.37 54.04 19.55
N ARG A 29 21.62 54.32 19.16
CA ARG A 29 22.50 53.35 18.52
C ARG A 29 22.76 52.14 19.41
N LYS A 30 23.07 52.33 20.70
CA LYS A 30 23.29 51.24 21.65
C LYS A 30 22.07 50.33 21.78
N VAL A 31 20.89 50.90 22.06
CA VAL A 31 19.64 50.12 22.20
C VAL A 31 19.30 49.39 20.91
N THR A 32 19.46 50.05 19.76
CA THR A 32 19.22 49.43 18.45
C THR A 32 20.18 48.27 18.19
N LEU A 33 21.47 48.43 18.55
CA LEU A 33 22.46 47.37 18.43
C LEU A 33 22.14 46.19 19.34
N GLU A 34 21.80 46.43 20.61
CA GLU A 34 21.43 45.36 21.56
C GLU A 34 20.23 44.54 21.05
N GLN A 35 19.18 45.21 20.56
CA GLN A 35 18.01 44.54 19.98
C GLN A 35 18.38 43.72 18.73
N ARG A 36 19.22 44.27 17.84
CA ARG A 36 19.68 43.58 16.63
C ARG A 36 20.58 42.40 16.95
N THR A 37 21.48 42.54 17.93
CA THR A 37 22.35 41.46 18.39
C THR A 37 21.54 40.30 18.95
N ALA A 38 20.50 40.58 19.75
CA ALA A 38 19.62 39.53 20.27
C ALA A 38 18.84 38.79 19.17
N VAL A 39 18.48 39.44 18.07
CA VAL A 39 17.88 38.78 16.90
C VAL A 39 18.92 37.99 16.11
N PHE A 40 20.11 38.57 15.93
CA PHE A 40 21.23 37.93 15.25
C PHE A 40 21.66 36.64 15.93
N GLU A 41 21.86 36.65 17.25
CA GLU A 41 22.26 35.48 18.03
C GLU A 41 21.23 34.35 17.94
N ARG A 42 19.94 34.67 18.07
CA ARG A 42 18.85 33.70 17.87
C ARG A 42 18.87 33.11 16.46
N THR A 43 19.05 33.95 15.45
CA THR A 43 19.12 33.52 14.05
C THR A 43 20.35 32.64 13.79
N MET A 44 21.50 33.00 14.35
CA MET A 44 22.74 32.22 14.24
C MET A 44 22.59 30.84 14.89
N ALA A 45 21.93 30.75 16.04
CA ALA A 45 21.64 29.47 16.68
C ALA A 45 20.76 28.57 15.79
N GLU A 46 19.72 29.13 15.16
CA GLU A 46 18.88 28.39 14.21
C GLU A 46 19.62 28.01 12.92
N LEU A 47 20.54 28.86 12.45
CA LEU A 47 21.39 28.59 11.28
C LEU A 47 22.33 27.42 11.56
N GLU A 48 23.01 27.41 12.73
CA GLU A 48 24.00 26.38 13.05
C GLU A 48 23.35 24.98 13.11
N LYS A 49 22.11 24.88 13.60
CA LYS A 49 21.32 23.63 13.57
C LYS A 49 21.15 23.05 12.16
N ARG A 50 21.13 23.89 11.13
CA ARG A 50 20.79 23.51 9.73
C ARG A 50 21.95 23.51 8.77
N LYS A 51 23.03 24.16 9.17
CA LYS A 51 24.24 24.37 8.38
C LYS A 51 24.76 23.08 7.77
N HIS A 52 24.78 21.98 8.52
CA HIS A 52 25.27 20.72 7.97
C HIS A 52 24.38 20.19 6.84
N PHE A 53 23.05 20.34 6.93
CA PHE A 53 22.14 19.89 5.88
C PHE A 53 22.31 20.75 4.62
N GLU A 54 22.37 22.07 4.79
CA GLU A 54 22.50 23.02 3.68
C GLU A 54 23.83 22.85 2.92
N LEU A 55 24.94 22.64 3.63
CA LEU A 55 26.26 22.39 3.02
C LEU A 55 26.31 21.08 2.21
N MET A 56 25.47 20.10 2.55
CA MET A 56 25.42 18.82 1.86
C MET A 56 24.58 18.85 0.57
N ILE A 57 23.80 19.91 0.35
CA ILE A 57 23.03 20.12 -0.88
C ILE A 57 23.95 20.72 -1.95
N LYS A 58 24.57 19.86 -2.76
CA LYS A 58 25.45 20.32 -3.87
C LYS A 58 24.67 20.77 -5.11
N ARG A 59 23.41 20.32 -5.26
CA ARG A 59 22.59 20.63 -6.43
C ARG A 59 21.19 21.12 -6.02
N PRO A 60 21.02 22.43 -5.78
CA PRO A 60 19.76 23.03 -5.32
C PRO A 60 18.76 23.30 -6.45
N TYR A 61 19.05 22.86 -7.68
CA TYR A 61 18.21 23.05 -8.87
C TYR A 61 17.87 21.71 -9.53
N PHE A 62 16.84 21.73 -10.37
CA PHE A 62 16.41 20.56 -11.12
C PHE A 62 17.44 20.14 -12.17
N HIS A 63 17.71 18.84 -12.26
CA HIS A 63 18.53 18.27 -13.33
C HIS A 63 18.16 16.80 -13.55
N VAL A 64 18.18 16.35 -14.81
CA VAL A 64 17.72 14.99 -15.21
C VAL A 64 18.63 13.88 -14.66
N LYS A 65 19.96 14.10 -14.62
CA LYS A 65 20.89 13.14 -13.99
C LYS A 65 20.48 12.85 -12.55
N PRO A 66 20.39 11.59 -12.12
CA PRO A 66 20.07 11.24 -10.74
C PRO A 66 21.01 11.92 -9.73
N LEU A 67 20.46 12.35 -8.59
CA LEU A 67 21.19 12.73 -7.40
C LEU A 67 21.85 11.49 -6.77
N GLU A 68 22.98 11.73 -6.11
CA GLU A 68 23.68 10.71 -5.34
C GLU A 68 22.85 10.25 -4.14
N ARG A 69 23.00 8.98 -3.74
CA ARG A 69 22.28 8.40 -2.59
C ARG A 69 22.48 9.21 -1.30
N LEU A 70 23.67 9.78 -1.10
CA LEU A 70 23.97 10.59 0.08
C LEU A 70 23.18 11.91 0.10
N GLN A 71 22.95 12.52 -1.06
CA GLN A 71 22.12 13.73 -1.16
C GLN A 71 20.64 13.42 -0.94
N LEU A 72 20.16 12.30 -1.47
CA LEU A 72 18.80 11.84 -1.22
C LEU A 72 18.59 11.54 0.26
N LYS A 73 19.57 10.92 0.93
CA LYS A 73 19.54 10.72 2.38
C LYS A 73 19.52 12.06 3.12
N ASN A 74 20.40 12.99 2.77
CA ASN A 74 20.43 14.32 3.40
C ASN A 74 19.09 15.06 3.30
N TRP A 75 18.43 15.03 2.14
CA TRP A 75 17.10 15.62 1.99
C TRP A 75 16.05 14.95 2.88
N ARG A 76 16.07 13.61 3.00
CA ARG A 76 15.15 12.88 3.88
C ARG A 76 15.37 13.28 5.33
N ASP A 77 16.62 13.24 5.78
CA ASP A 77 17.02 13.57 7.15
C ASP A 77 16.70 15.04 7.48
N TYR A 78 16.90 15.97 6.53
CA TYR A 78 16.57 17.38 6.72
C TYR A 78 15.07 17.62 6.83
N LEU A 79 14.27 16.97 5.97
CA LEU A 79 12.81 17.05 6.07
C LEU A 79 12.31 16.46 7.40
N ASP A 80 12.84 15.32 7.83
CA ASP A 80 12.51 14.72 9.14
C ASP A 80 12.88 15.64 10.30
N PHE A 81 14.05 16.28 10.22
CA PHE A 81 14.47 17.27 11.21
C PHE A 81 13.48 18.43 11.29
N GLU A 82 13.11 19.08 10.18
CA GLU A 82 12.18 20.21 10.24
C GLU A 82 10.78 19.81 10.69
N ILE A 83 10.29 18.63 10.27
CA ILE A 83 9.02 18.08 10.76
C ILE A 83 9.07 17.91 12.28
N SER A 84 10.21 17.45 12.83
CA SER A 84 10.38 17.31 14.28
C SER A 84 10.44 18.66 15.02
N GLN A 85 10.90 19.73 14.37
CA GLN A 85 10.90 21.08 14.94
C GLN A 85 9.50 21.72 14.94
N GLY A 86 8.63 21.30 14.02
CA GLY A 86 7.20 21.61 14.06
C GLY A 86 6.80 23.00 13.58
N ASP A 87 7.66 23.76 12.91
CA ASP A 87 7.29 25.04 12.27
C ASP A 87 6.70 24.80 10.87
N PRO A 88 5.37 24.97 10.66
CA PRO A 88 4.72 24.61 9.40
C PRO A 88 5.26 25.39 8.20
N ARG A 89 5.53 26.70 8.37
CA ARG A 89 6.01 27.55 7.26
C ARG A 89 7.37 27.09 6.77
N ARG A 90 8.24 26.68 7.70
CA ARG A 90 9.60 26.23 7.38
C ARG A 90 9.59 24.84 6.78
N ILE A 91 8.71 23.95 7.25
CA ILE A 91 8.51 22.62 6.68
C ILE A 91 8.00 22.73 5.25
N GLU A 92 6.96 23.52 5.01
CA GLU A 92 6.40 23.77 3.67
C GLU A 92 7.45 24.35 2.71
N PHE A 93 8.18 25.37 3.16
CA PHE A 93 9.25 25.97 2.36
C PHE A 93 10.34 24.96 2.01
N LEU A 94 10.72 24.08 2.96
CA LEU A 94 11.71 23.06 2.71
C LEU A 94 11.19 21.98 1.75
N PHE A 95 9.92 21.58 1.85
CA PHE A 95 9.31 20.65 0.90
C PHE A 95 9.31 21.22 -0.52
N GLU A 96 8.89 22.47 -0.70
CA GLU A 96 8.92 23.15 -2.00
C GLU A 96 10.33 23.20 -2.59
N ARG A 97 11.34 23.52 -1.77
CA ARG A 97 12.75 23.46 -2.19
C ARG A 97 13.19 22.04 -2.57
N CYS A 98 12.82 21.05 -1.77
CA CYS A 98 13.18 19.66 -1.99
C CYS A 98 12.64 19.15 -3.33
N VAL A 99 11.35 19.40 -3.62
CA VAL A 99 10.72 18.90 -4.85
C VAL A 99 11.25 19.57 -6.12
N VAL A 100 11.94 20.71 -6.04
CA VAL A 100 12.68 21.28 -7.19
C VAL A 100 13.86 20.38 -7.57
N SER A 101 14.77 20.10 -6.62
CA SER A 101 15.92 19.24 -6.87
C SER A 101 15.54 17.77 -7.07
N CYS A 102 14.51 17.32 -6.36
CA CYS A 102 14.07 15.93 -6.28
C CYS A 102 12.78 15.65 -7.07
N ALA A 103 12.46 16.45 -8.09
CA ALA A 103 11.19 16.38 -8.82
C ALA A 103 10.84 14.99 -9.38
N LEU A 104 11.82 14.17 -9.77
CA LEU A 104 11.59 12.84 -10.35
C LEU A 104 11.58 11.70 -9.33
N TYR A 105 11.66 12.01 -8.03
CA TYR A 105 11.73 11.02 -6.96
C TYR A 105 10.40 10.91 -6.23
N GLU A 106 9.70 9.81 -6.47
CA GLU A 106 8.36 9.52 -5.94
C GLU A 106 8.28 9.58 -4.40
N ASP A 107 9.34 9.16 -3.69
CA ASP A 107 9.38 9.15 -2.22
C ASP A 107 9.15 10.53 -1.60
N PHE A 108 9.75 11.58 -2.18
CA PHE A 108 9.66 12.94 -1.62
C PHE A 108 8.28 13.54 -1.85
N TRP A 109 7.70 13.32 -3.04
CA TRP A 109 6.32 13.71 -3.30
C TRP A 109 5.34 12.95 -2.42
N SER A 110 5.54 11.65 -2.24
CA SER A 110 4.70 10.83 -1.36
C SER A 110 4.77 11.32 0.09
N LYS A 111 5.96 11.70 0.57
CA LYS A 111 6.14 12.29 1.90
C LYS A 111 5.47 13.66 2.01
N TYR A 112 5.61 14.50 0.99
CA TYR A 112 5.00 15.83 0.98
C TYR A 112 3.47 15.75 0.96
N CYS A 113 2.90 14.87 0.11
CA CYS A 113 1.46 14.67 0.05
C CYS A 113 0.92 14.16 1.40
N LYS A 114 1.59 13.18 2.03
CA LYS A 114 1.20 12.68 3.36
C LYS A 114 1.22 13.78 4.43
N TYR A 115 2.24 14.63 4.44
CA TYR A 115 2.30 15.80 5.32
C TYR A 115 1.14 16.76 5.03
N ALA A 116 0.83 16.98 3.75
CA ALA A 116 -0.25 17.87 3.35
C ALA A 116 -1.64 17.34 3.75
N GLU A 117 -1.88 16.04 3.64
CA GLU A 117 -3.15 15.42 4.07
C GLU A 117 -3.47 15.65 5.56
N THR A 118 -2.43 15.77 6.40
CA THR A 118 -2.56 15.93 7.85
C THR A 118 -2.52 17.39 8.30
N HIS A 119 -1.72 18.25 7.67
CA HIS A 119 -1.46 19.60 8.17
C HIS A 119 -1.99 20.74 7.29
N ILE A 120 -2.14 20.53 5.98
CA ILE A 120 -2.58 21.55 5.00
C ILE A 120 -3.52 20.93 3.96
N ARG A 121 -4.62 20.33 4.45
CA ARG A 121 -5.49 19.43 3.67
C ARG A 121 -6.04 20.10 2.41
N GLU A 122 -6.34 21.40 2.47
CA GLU A 122 -6.85 22.19 1.36
C GLU A 122 -5.88 22.25 0.17
N TRP A 123 -4.57 22.10 0.42
CA TRP A 123 -3.53 22.11 -0.62
C TRP A 123 -3.13 20.72 -1.09
N ALA A 124 -3.50 19.65 -0.37
CA ALA A 124 -3.07 18.29 -0.68
C ALA A 124 -3.44 17.85 -2.10
N SER A 125 -4.65 18.15 -2.58
CA SER A 125 -5.08 17.84 -3.97
C SER A 125 -4.22 18.58 -5.01
N ALA A 126 -3.84 19.84 -4.74
CA ALA A 126 -2.99 20.61 -5.64
C ALA A 126 -1.55 20.05 -5.71
N ILE A 127 -1.01 19.61 -4.57
CA ILE A 127 0.31 18.98 -4.50
C ILE A 127 0.31 17.65 -5.26
N TYR A 128 -0.71 16.81 -5.06
CA TYR A 128 -0.90 15.56 -5.81
C TYR A 128 -0.99 15.81 -7.32
N ARG A 129 -1.80 16.79 -7.74
CA ARG A 129 -1.95 17.16 -9.14
C ARG A 129 -0.62 17.58 -9.76
N ARG A 130 0.18 18.39 -9.06
CA ARG A 130 1.51 18.79 -9.51
C ARG A 130 2.45 17.58 -9.64
N ALA A 131 2.46 16.70 -8.64
CA ALA A 131 3.27 15.50 -8.66
C ALA A 131 2.91 14.58 -9.82
N CYS A 132 1.62 14.26 -9.97
CA CYS A 132 1.11 13.25 -10.91
C CYS A 132 1.05 13.75 -12.36
N ASN A 133 0.64 15.00 -12.58
CA ASN A 133 0.40 15.50 -13.94
C ASN A 133 1.63 16.12 -14.59
N ILE A 134 2.60 16.59 -13.80
CA ILE A 134 3.80 17.29 -14.33
C ILE A 134 5.03 16.40 -14.24
N HIS A 135 5.33 15.86 -13.06
CA HIS A 135 6.64 15.24 -12.80
C HIS A 135 6.64 13.72 -12.89
N LEU A 136 5.60 13.06 -12.38
CA LEU A 136 5.55 11.61 -12.14
C LEU A 136 4.41 10.93 -12.90
N GLN A 137 4.20 11.30 -14.16
CA GLN A 137 3.09 10.84 -15.00
C GLN A 137 3.01 9.30 -15.15
N GLN A 138 4.16 8.61 -15.12
CA GLN A 138 4.25 7.16 -15.31
C GLN A 138 4.50 6.39 -14.01
N LYS A 139 4.43 7.04 -12.83
CA LYS A 139 4.65 6.36 -11.55
C LYS A 139 3.31 5.97 -10.93
N PRO A 140 2.91 4.68 -10.95
CA PRO A 140 1.56 4.32 -10.60
C PRO A 140 1.22 4.51 -9.11
N ASN A 141 2.18 4.35 -8.19
CA ASN A 141 1.86 4.31 -6.76
C ASN A 141 1.36 5.66 -6.24
N ILE A 142 1.99 6.78 -6.65
CA ILE A 142 1.53 8.11 -6.26
C ILE A 142 0.15 8.45 -6.83
N HIS A 143 -0.19 8.02 -8.06
CA HIS A 143 -1.53 8.20 -8.63
C HIS A 143 -2.57 7.36 -7.89
N VAL A 144 -2.23 6.13 -7.49
CA VAL A 144 -3.10 5.28 -6.66
C VAL A 144 -3.30 5.88 -5.26
N ALA A 145 -2.28 6.52 -4.69
CA ALA A 145 -2.41 7.26 -3.44
C ALA A 145 -3.32 8.49 -3.60
N TRP A 146 -3.15 9.26 -4.68
CA TRP A 146 -4.00 10.41 -4.98
C TRP A 146 -5.47 10.01 -5.14
N ALA A 147 -5.75 8.96 -5.91
CA ALA A 147 -7.11 8.46 -6.07
C ALA A 147 -7.73 8.01 -4.74
N ALA A 148 -6.95 7.40 -3.84
CA ALA A 148 -7.42 7.01 -2.52
C ALA A 148 -7.71 8.23 -1.62
N PHE A 149 -6.92 9.28 -1.73
CA PHE A 149 -7.16 10.55 -1.03
C PHE A 149 -8.45 11.22 -1.51
N GLU A 150 -8.67 11.32 -2.82
CA GLU A 150 -9.88 11.92 -3.40
C GLU A 150 -11.13 11.10 -3.04
N GLU A 151 -11.04 9.76 -3.11
CA GLU A 151 -12.12 8.86 -2.70
C GLU A 151 -12.48 9.06 -1.21
N LYS A 152 -11.47 9.18 -0.33
CA LYS A 152 -11.68 9.43 1.11
C LYS A 152 -12.37 10.78 1.37
N ASN A 153 -12.15 11.76 0.52
CA ASN A 153 -12.80 13.07 0.61
C ASN A 153 -14.19 13.11 -0.05
N GLY A 154 -14.67 11.98 -0.60
CA GLY A 154 -15.97 11.87 -1.27
C GLY A 154 -15.94 12.20 -2.76
N ASN A 155 -14.78 12.56 -3.33
CA ASN A 155 -14.62 12.89 -4.74
C ASN A 155 -14.38 11.61 -5.57
N VAL A 156 -15.41 10.75 -5.66
CA VAL A 156 -15.30 9.44 -6.33
C VAL A 156 -15.05 9.58 -7.84
N ASP A 157 -15.66 10.59 -8.47
CA ASP A 157 -15.52 10.79 -9.91
C ASP A 157 -14.09 11.22 -10.31
N THR A 158 -13.46 12.10 -9.53
CA THR A 158 -12.05 12.47 -9.76
C THR A 158 -11.12 11.30 -9.51
N ALA A 159 -11.35 10.49 -8.46
CA ALA A 159 -10.61 9.27 -8.21
C ALA A 159 -10.69 8.29 -9.40
N ARG A 160 -11.85 8.17 -10.05
CA ARG A 160 -12.05 7.35 -11.25
C ARG A 160 -11.27 7.87 -12.43
N GLU A 161 -11.30 9.18 -12.68
CA GLU A 161 -10.56 9.82 -13.76
C GLU A 161 -9.05 9.61 -13.58
N ILE A 162 -8.54 9.80 -12.36
CA ILE A 162 -7.12 9.57 -12.02
C ILE A 162 -6.73 8.13 -12.34
N LEU A 163 -7.47 7.15 -11.82
CA LEU A 163 -7.19 5.73 -12.03
C LEU A 163 -7.28 5.33 -13.51
N THR A 164 -8.24 5.88 -14.25
CA THR A 164 -8.39 5.63 -15.69
C THR A 164 -7.22 6.23 -16.46
N SER A 165 -6.77 7.42 -16.10
CA SER A 165 -5.62 8.09 -16.72
C SER A 165 -4.33 7.28 -16.50
N VAL A 166 -4.04 6.85 -15.27
CA VAL A 166 -2.82 6.09 -14.99
C VAL A 166 -2.85 4.68 -15.58
N ASP A 167 -4.02 4.03 -15.65
CA ASP A 167 -4.19 2.72 -16.29
C ASP A 167 -3.94 2.79 -17.82
N ARG A 168 -4.26 3.93 -18.45
CA ARG A 168 -3.89 4.20 -19.85
C ARG A 168 -2.40 4.50 -20.01
N ALA A 169 -1.81 5.25 -19.08
CA ALA A 169 -0.40 5.63 -19.14
C ALA A 169 0.55 4.45 -18.87
N VAL A 170 0.17 3.53 -17.98
CA VAL A 170 0.94 2.33 -17.62
C VAL A 170 0.04 1.08 -17.64
N PRO A 171 -0.33 0.58 -18.84
CA PRO A 171 -1.18 -0.60 -18.97
C PRO A 171 -0.53 -1.85 -18.36
N GLY A 172 -1.37 -2.76 -17.86
CA GLY A 172 -0.92 -4.05 -17.31
C GLY A 172 -0.48 -4.01 -15.85
N GLN A 173 -0.42 -2.82 -15.22
CA GLN A 173 -0.07 -2.70 -13.81
C GLN A 173 -1.20 -3.23 -12.91
N VAL A 174 -0.96 -4.39 -12.27
CA VAL A 174 -1.98 -5.09 -11.45
C VAL A 174 -2.54 -4.22 -10.33
N ALA A 175 -1.67 -3.50 -9.61
CA ALA A 175 -2.08 -2.64 -8.50
C ALA A 175 -3.09 -1.56 -8.92
N VAL A 176 -2.89 -0.96 -10.10
CA VAL A 176 -3.76 0.10 -10.64
C VAL A 176 -5.12 -0.50 -11.02
N ARG A 177 -5.12 -1.59 -11.78
CA ARG A 177 -6.35 -2.23 -12.26
C ARG A 177 -7.20 -2.76 -11.09
N VAL A 178 -6.57 -3.38 -10.08
CA VAL A 178 -7.25 -3.80 -8.85
C VAL A 178 -7.88 -2.61 -8.11
N ARG A 179 -7.16 -1.47 -8.01
CA ARG A 179 -7.70 -0.28 -7.35
C ARG A 179 -8.88 0.30 -8.13
N ARG A 180 -8.81 0.35 -9.46
CA ARG A 180 -9.88 0.84 -10.35
C ARG A 180 -11.15 0.00 -10.22
N ILE A 181 -11.02 -1.32 -10.29
CA ILE A 181 -12.15 -2.24 -10.06
C ILE A 181 -12.71 -2.06 -8.64
N GLY A 182 -11.84 -1.99 -7.63
CA GLY A 182 -12.26 -1.81 -6.25
C GLY A 182 -13.01 -0.51 -6.01
N LEU A 183 -12.66 0.58 -6.70
CA LEU A 183 -13.37 1.86 -6.65
C LEU A 183 -14.83 1.69 -7.12
N GLU A 184 -15.06 1.05 -8.27
CA GLU A 184 -16.43 0.85 -8.78
C GLU A 184 -17.27 -0.04 -7.87
N ILE A 185 -16.64 -1.07 -7.26
CA ILE A 185 -17.31 -1.92 -6.27
C ILE A 185 -17.74 -1.09 -5.06
N ARG A 186 -16.87 -0.25 -4.50
CA ARG A 186 -17.18 0.60 -3.35
C ARG A 186 -18.22 1.68 -3.70
N ALA A 187 -18.22 2.15 -4.94
CA ALA A 187 -19.23 3.07 -5.46
C ALA A 187 -20.58 2.40 -5.81
N GLY A 188 -20.70 1.07 -5.65
CA GLY A 188 -21.92 0.31 -5.97
C GLY A 188 -22.18 0.11 -7.47
N ARG A 189 -21.24 0.47 -8.35
CA ARG A 189 -21.35 0.34 -9.81
C ARG A 189 -20.91 -1.05 -10.26
N TYR A 190 -21.68 -2.08 -9.87
CA TYR A 190 -21.32 -3.48 -10.13
C TYR A 190 -21.29 -3.85 -11.62
N SER A 191 -22.10 -3.19 -12.46
CA SER A 191 -22.07 -3.38 -13.92
C SER A 191 -20.72 -3.00 -14.52
N GLU A 192 -20.20 -1.83 -14.13
CA GLU A 192 -18.90 -1.33 -14.57
C GLU A 192 -17.76 -2.20 -14.03
N ALA A 193 -17.82 -2.59 -12.75
CA ALA A 193 -16.86 -3.52 -12.18
C ALA A 193 -16.83 -4.86 -12.93
N ASN A 194 -18.00 -5.39 -13.29
CA ASN A 194 -18.13 -6.61 -14.08
C ASN A 194 -17.51 -6.46 -15.49
N ALA A 195 -17.77 -5.35 -16.17
CA ALA A 195 -17.18 -5.06 -17.48
C ALA A 195 -15.64 -4.97 -17.39
N LEU A 196 -15.12 -4.28 -16.36
CA LEU A 196 -13.67 -4.17 -16.12
C LEU A 196 -13.00 -5.52 -15.88
N TYR A 197 -13.65 -6.43 -15.13
CA TYR A 197 -13.12 -7.78 -14.95
C TYR A 197 -13.06 -8.56 -16.25
N GLN A 198 -14.12 -8.51 -17.06
CA GLN A 198 -14.19 -9.20 -18.35
C GLN A 198 -13.13 -8.65 -19.32
N GLU A 199 -13.00 -7.32 -19.41
CA GLU A 199 -11.94 -6.64 -20.17
C GLU A 199 -10.56 -7.13 -19.70
N THR A 200 -10.30 -7.10 -18.39
CA THR A 200 -9.00 -7.47 -17.81
C THR A 200 -8.64 -8.94 -18.10
N LEU A 201 -9.61 -9.85 -17.97
CA LEU A 201 -9.40 -11.25 -18.31
C LEU A 201 -9.09 -11.41 -19.79
N SER A 202 -9.82 -10.74 -20.68
CA SER A 202 -9.59 -10.82 -22.13
C SER A 202 -8.23 -10.24 -22.56
N SER A 203 -7.76 -9.17 -21.92
CA SER A 203 -6.51 -8.49 -22.28
C SER A 203 -5.26 -9.11 -21.66
N THR A 204 -5.40 -9.85 -20.55
CA THR A 204 -4.25 -10.39 -19.82
C THR A 204 -3.75 -11.68 -20.45
N MET A 205 -2.50 -11.66 -20.95
CA MET A 205 -1.86 -12.82 -21.57
C MET A 205 -1.19 -13.77 -20.58
N ALA A 206 -0.62 -13.24 -19.49
CA ALA A 206 0.07 -14.05 -18.49
C ALA A 206 -0.93 -14.87 -17.66
N LEU A 207 -0.78 -16.20 -17.67
CA LEU A 207 -1.69 -17.14 -16.99
C LEU A 207 -1.79 -16.87 -15.49
N GLU A 208 -0.67 -16.68 -14.80
CA GLU A 208 -0.67 -16.39 -13.35
C GLU A 208 -1.50 -15.14 -12.99
N THR A 209 -1.28 -14.05 -13.73
CA THR A 209 -2.02 -12.79 -13.52
C THR A 209 -3.49 -12.94 -13.89
N ARG A 210 -3.80 -13.69 -14.96
CA ARG A 210 -5.17 -13.99 -15.37
C ARG A 210 -5.90 -14.81 -14.31
N ASN A 211 -5.25 -15.83 -13.75
CA ASN A 211 -5.76 -16.68 -12.67
C ASN A 211 -6.06 -15.85 -11.41
N PHE A 212 -5.15 -14.94 -11.05
CA PHE A 212 -5.37 -13.99 -9.96
C PHE A 212 -6.65 -13.15 -10.17
N TYR A 213 -6.86 -12.63 -11.38
CA TYR A 213 -8.09 -11.89 -11.69
C TYR A 213 -9.33 -12.78 -11.75
N ALA A 214 -9.23 -14.00 -12.27
CA ALA A 214 -10.35 -14.94 -12.39
C ALA A 214 -10.90 -15.30 -11.02
N TRP A 215 -10.01 -15.64 -10.07
CA TRP A 215 -10.38 -15.88 -8.69
C TRP A 215 -11.07 -14.68 -8.04
N ARG A 216 -10.49 -13.48 -8.20
CA ARG A 216 -11.09 -12.25 -7.66
C ARG A 216 -12.45 -11.96 -8.29
N TYR A 217 -12.61 -12.22 -9.58
CA TYR A 217 -13.86 -12.04 -10.30
C TYR A 217 -14.93 -13.01 -9.81
N ALA A 218 -14.60 -14.29 -9.64
CA ALA A 218 -15.51 -15.29 -9.10
C ALA A 218 -15.99 -14.94 -7.68
N ARG A 219 -15.09 -14.46 -6.81
CA ARG A 219 -15.47 -13.96 -5.48
C ARG A 219 -16.39 -12.75 -5.54
N PHE A 220 -16.15 -11.83 -6.48
CA PHE A 220 -17.00 -10.67 -6.70
C PHE A 220 -18.40 -11.08 -7.18
N THR A 221 -18.51 -11.99 -8.15
CA THR A 221 -19.82 -12.44 -8.67
C THR A 221 -20.60 -13.24 -7.64
N ASP A 222 -19.94 -14.11 -6.88
CA ASP A 222 -20.56 -14.91 -5.83
C ASP A 222 -21.06 -14.04 -4.67
N LYS A 223 -20.17 -13.26 -4.05
CA LYS A 223 -20.48 -12.56 -2.79
C LYS A 223 -21.23 -11.24 -2.97
N LEU A 224 -20.97 -10.50 -4.05
CA LEU A 224 -21.57 -9.17 -4.25
C LEU A 224 -22.73 -9.21 -5.23
N MET A 225 -22.60 -9.92 -6.37
CA MET A 225 -23.71 -10.03 -7.33
C MET A 225 -24.71 -11.16 -6.99
N ARG A 226 -24.36 -12.05 -6.05
CA ARG A 226 -25.14 -13.26 -5.71
C ARG A 226 -25.39 -14.19 -6.91
N ASP A 227 -24.48 -14.17 -7.87
CA ASP A 227 -24.51 -15.01 -9.06
C ASP A 227 -23.48 -16.14 -8.91
N HIS A 228 -23.90 -17.18 -8.20
CA HIS A 228 -23.06 -18.34 -7.90
C HIS A 228 -22.71 -19.13 -9.18
N GLY A 229 -23.68 -19.29 -10.10
CA GLY A 229 -23.47 -20.01 -11.35
C GLY A 229 -22.39 -19.36 -12.22
N LYS A 230 -22.36 -18.03 -12.27
CA LYS A 230 -21.29 -17.30 -12.95
C LYS A 230 -19.95 -17.39 -12.25
N ALA A 231 -19.91 -17.42 -10.92
CA ALA A 231 -18.66 -17.62 -10.18
C ALA A 231 -18.02 -18.97 -10.50
N VAL A 232 -18.85 -20.03 -10.50
CA VAL A 232 -18.43 -21.39 -10.88
C VAL A 232 -17.94 -21.40 -12.32
N SER A 233 -18.68 -20.83 -13.28
CA SER A 233 -18.29 -20.86 -14.70
C SER A 233 -16.97 -20.14 -14.99
N VAL A 234 -16.73 -19.01 -14.33
CA VAL A 234 -15.45 -18.27 -14.40
C VAL A 234 -14.30 -19.13 -13.90
N MET A 235 -14.48 -19.80 -12.75
CA MET A 235 -13.44 -20.66 -12.17
C MET A 235 -13.22 -21.93 -12.98
N THR A 236 -14.27 -22.56 -13.49
CA THR A 236 -14.14 -23.72 -14.41
C THR A 236 -13.33 -23.33 -15.63
N THR A 237 -13.63 -22.18 -16.24
CA THR A 237 -12.85 -21.66 -17.38
C THR A 237 -11.38 -21.40 -17.01
N ALA A 238 -11.11 -20.91 -15.80
CA ALA A 238 -9.73 -20.70 -15.34
C ALA A 238 -8.97 -22.03 -15.16
N VAL A 239 -9.62 -23.04 -14.57
CA VAL A 239 -9.06 -24.40 -14.40
C VAL A 239 -8.79 -25.06 -15.75
N ASP A 240 -9.68 -24.89 -16.74
CA ASP A 240 -9.50 -25.46 -18.08
C ASP A 240 -8.31 -24.82 -18.82
N MET A 241 -8.03 -23.55 -18.54
CA MET A 241 -6.90 -22.82 -19.14
C MET A 241 -5.56 -23.14 -18.46
N ASP A 242 -5.56 -23.39 -17.15
CA ASP A 242 -4.38 -23.80 -16.37
C ASP A 242 -4.67 -25.05 -15.51
N PRO A 243 -4.66 -26.25 -16.12
CA PRO A 243 -4.98 -27.49 -15.42
C PRO A 243 -3.92 -27.92 -14.40
N SER A 244 -2.76 -27.26 -14.37
CA SER A 244 -1.62 -27.58 -13.51
C SER A 244 -1.73 -26.94 -12.12
N ASN A 245 -2.58 -25.92 -11.98
CA ASN A 245 -2.61 -25.10 -10.79
C ASN A 245 -3.60 -25.61 -9.75
N THR A 246 -3.06 -26.25 -8.71
CA THR A 246 -3.83 -26.81 -7.58
C THR A 246 -4.68 -25.77 -6.84
N THR A 247 -4.23 -24.51 -6.77
CA THR A 247 -4.96 -23.46 -6.05
C THR A 247 -6.30 -23.13 -6.70
N LEU A 248 -6.41 -23.23 -8.03
CA LEU A 248 -7.67 -23.00 -8.74
C LEU A 248 -8.70 -24.09 -8.44
N TYR A 249 -8.27 -25.35 -8.37
CA TYR A 249 -9.14 -26.47 -7.98
C TYR A 249 -9.63 -26.34 -6.54
N LEU A 250 -8.76 -25.93 -5.61
CA LEU A 250 -9.17 -25.67 -4.22
C LEU A 250 -10.20 -24.54 -4.14
N GLN A 251 -9.97 -23.43 -4.85
CA GLN A 251 -10.90 -22.31 -4.89
C GLN A 251 -12.25 -22.67 -5.53
N LEU A 252 -12.25 -23.53 -6.56
CA LEU A 252 -13.48 -24.03 -7.18
C LEU A 252 -14.23 -24.98 -6.25
N LEU A 253 -13.52 -25.87 -5.53
CA LEU A 253 -14.11 -26.74 -4.50
C LEU A 253 -14.75 -25.91 -3.37
N ASP A 254 -14.06 -24.86 -2.92
CA ASP A 254 -14.58 -23.94 -1.90
C ASP A 254 -15.86 -23.25 -2.38
N LEU A 255 -15.99 -22.93 -3.68
CA LEU A 255 -17.25 -22.40 -4.22
C LEU A 255 -18.37 -23.44 -4.15
N HIS A 256 -18.15 -24.68 -4.60
CA HIS A 256 -19.16 -25.73 -4.55
C HIS A 256 -19.65 -26.06 -3.13
N THR A 257 -18.75 -25.94 -2.14
CA THR A 257 -19.08 -26.18 -0.72
C THR A 257 -19.68 -24.97 -0.02
N SER A 258 -19.28 -23.75 -0.40
CA SER A 258 -19.76 -22.49 0.21
C SER A 258 -21.05 -21.94 -0.40
N GLY A 259 -21.66 -22.66 -1.34
CA GLY A 259 -22.92 -22.29 -2.00
C GLY A 259 -24.14 -22.27 -1.05
N PRO A 260 -25.34 -21.89 -1.56
CA PRO A 260 -26.56 -21.93 -0.75
C PRO A 260 -26.84 -23.35 -0.29
N ALA A 261 -27.10 -23.53 1.01
CA ALA A 261 -27.35 -24.86 1.59
C ALA A 261 -28.54 -25.56 0.91
N PRO A 262 -28.44 -26.87 0.59
CA PRO A 262 -27.31 -27.77 0.85
C PRO A 262 -26.13 -27.61 -0.15
N PRO A 263 -24.89 -27.94 0.26
CA PRO A 263 -23.72 -27.89 -0.62
C PRO A 263 -23.89 -28.81 -1.84
N ASP A 264 -23.34 -28.39 -2.99
CA ASP A 264 -23.43 -29.12 -4.25
C ASP A 264 -22.43 -30.29 -4.27
N MET A 265 -22.79 -31.36 -3.57
CA MET A 265 -22.01 -32.58 -3.47
C MET A 265 -21.74 -33.23 -4.84
N PRO A 266 -22.72 -33.33 -5.77
CA PRO A 266 -22.46 -33.89 -7.10
C PRO A 266 -21.40 -33.12 -7.89
N ALA A 267 -21.41 -31.78 -7.83
CA ALA A 267 -20.39 -30.98 -8.51
C ALA A 267 -19.01 -31.12 -7.86
N ALA A 268 -18.95 -31.20 -6.53
CA ALA A 268 -17.71 -31.47 -5.82
C ALA A 268 -17.12 -32.84 -6.18
N GLU A 269 -17.94 -33.89 -6.27
CA GLU A 269 -17.50 -35.22 -6.71
C GLU A 269 -17.00 -35.23 -8.15
N ALA A 270 -17.69 -34.54 -9.07
CA ALA A 270 -17.23 -34.38 -10.44
C ALA A 270 -15.87 -33.68 -10.52
N LEU A 271 -15.63 -32.69 -9.66
CA LEU A 271 -14.34 -32.01 -9.56
C LEU A 271 -13.24 -32.96 -9.07
N PHE A 272 -13.50 -33.77 -8.04
CA PHE A 272 -12.52 -34.76 -7.56
C PHE A 272 -12.20 -35.81 -8.64
N ALA A 273 -13.21 -36.26 -9.41
CA ALA A 273 -12.98 -37.16 -10.54
C ALA A 273 -12.10 -36.50 -11.62
N LYS A 274 -12.34 -35.22 -11.92
CA LYS A 274 -11.52 -34.45 -12.86
C LYS A 274 -10.07 -34.32 -12.38
N VAL A 275 -9.86 -33.99 -11.11
CA VAL A 275 -8.53 -33.91 -10.48
C VAL A 275 -7.79 -35.24 -10.57
N ALA A 276 -8.46 -36.36 -10.26
CA ALA A 276 -7.87 -37.69 -10.32
C ALA A 276 -7.44 -38.08 -11.76
N SER A 277 -8.21 -37.65 -12.76
CA SER A 277 -7.93 -37.91 -14.18
C SER A 277 -6.90 -36.96 -14.80
N SER A 278 -6.52 -35.87 -14.12
CA SER A 278 -5.65 -34.84 -14.71
C SER A 278 -4.19 -35.32 -14.77
N PRO A 279 -3.56 -35.33 -15.96
CA PRO A 279 -2.16 -35.73 -16.11
C PRO A 279 -1.18 -34.63 -15.69
N HIS A 280 -1.65 -33.40 -15.47
CA HIS A 280 -0.81 -32.23 -15.21
C HIS A 280 -0.55 -31.97 -13.72
N LEU A 281 -1.23 -32.70 -12.83
CA LEU A 281 -1.10 -32.56 -11.38
C LEU A 281 -0.11 -33.57 -10.82
N SER A 282 0.68 -33.15 -9.82
CA SER A 282 1.57 -34.06 -9.09
C SER A 282 0.77 -35.10 -8.30
N GLU A 283 1.36 -36.27 -8.08
CA GLU A 283 0.74 -37.33 -7.26
C GLU A 283 0.48 -36.86 -5.82
N GLU A 284 1.39 -36.08 -5.23
CA GLU A 284 1.18 -35.45 -3.91
C GLU A 284 -0.07 -34.56 -3.87
N ALA A 285 -0.30 -33.78 -4.93
CA ALA A 285 -1.49 -32.95 -5.03
C ALA A 285 -2.74 -33.82 -5.13
N LYS A 286 -2.73 -34.88 -5.94
CA LYS A 286 -3.86 -35.82 -6.05
C LYS A 286 -4.19 -36.46 -4.69
N ASP A 287 -3.18 -36.89 -3.94
CA ASP A 287 -3.35 -37.46 -2.59
C ASP A 287 -3.97 -36.45 -1.61
N SER A 288 -3.57 -35.18 -1.70
CA SER A 288 -4.16 -34.11 -0.88
C SER A 288 -5.65 -33.90 -1.21
N PHE A 289 -6.04 -33.96 -2.48
CA PHE A 289 -7.44 -33.86 -2.91
C PHE A 289 -8.25 -35.10 -2.52
N LEU A 290 -7.67 -36.30 -2.55
CA LEU A 290 -8.31 -37.52 -2.06
C LEU A 290 -8.60 -37.43 -0.56
N THR A 291 -7.64 -36.94 0.22
CA THR A 291 -7.82 -36.70 1.66
C THR A 291 -8.94 -35.68 1.91
N ARG A 292 -9.00 -34.60 1.12
CA ARG A 292 -10.03 -33.58 1.24
C ARG A 292 -11.42 -34.09 0.85
N ARG A 293 -11.51 -34.91 -0.20
CA ARG A 293 -12.75 -35.59 -0.60
C ARG A 293 -13.31 -36.43 0.56
N GLN A 294 -12.45 -37.19 1.22
CA GLN A 294 -12.84 -38.01 2.35
C GLN A 294 -13.40 -37.18 3.50
N GLN A 295 -12.71 -36.12 3.91
CA GLN A 295 -13.20 -35.21 4.96
C GLN A 295 -14.60 -34.67 4.65
N LEU A 296 -14.83 -34.29 3.39
CA LEU A 296 -16.09 -33.74 2.93
C LEU A 296 -17.23 -34.78 2.94
N LEU A 297 -16.93 -36.03 2.57
CA LEU A 297 -17.88 -37.15 2.69
C LEU A 297 -18.18 -37.52 4.15
N GLU A 298 -17.23 -37.36 5.07
CA GLU A 298 -17.46 -37.57 6.50
C GLU A 298 -18.32 -36.45 7.12
N GLU A 299 -18.13 -35.20 6.68
CA GLU A 299 -18.88 -34.04 7.16
C GLU A 299 -20.32 -33.97 6.60
N PHE A 300 -20.52 -34.29 5.32
CA PHE A 300 -21.78 -34.05 4.59
C PHE A 300 -22.39 -35.31 3.95
N GLY A 301 -21.72 -36.46 3.99
CA GLY A 301 -22.20 -37.70 3.38
C GLY A 301 -23.37 -38.31 4.14
N GLY A 302 -24.45 -38.63 3.41
CA GLY A 302 -25.64 -39.28 3.98
C GLY A 302 -25.50 -40.78 4.22
N ASN A 303 -24.52 -41.45 3.59
CA ASN A 303 -24.36 -42.91 3.62
C ASN A 303 -22.98 -43.35 4.13
N PHE A 304 -22.99 -44.11 5.24
CA PHE A 304 -21.79 -44.70 5.86
C PHE A 304 -20.99 -45.64 4.93
N SER A 305 -21.61 -46.19 3.87
CA SER A 305 -20.96 -47.09 2.92
C SER A 305 -20.01 -46.40 1.94
N GLU A 306 -20.25 -45.12 1.62
CA GLU A 306 -19.40 -44.34 0.71
C GLU A 306 -18.13 -43.80 1.41
N SER A 307 -18.16 -43.69 2.74
CA SER A 307 -17.07 -43.18 3.58
C SER A 307 -15.94 -44.20 3.83
N VAL A 308 -16.26 -45.50 3.89
CA VAL A 308 -15.32 -46.53 4.41
C VAL A 308 -14.37 -47.08 3.32
N PHE A 309 -14.83 -47.19 2.08
CA PHE A 309 -14.02 -47.73 0.97
C PHE A 309 -12.77 -46.87 0.65
N PRO A 310 -12.86 -45.53 0.65
CA PRO A 310 -11.69 -44.66 0.50
C PRO A 310 -10.74 -44.71 1.70
N HIS A 311 -11.25 -44.84 2.94
CA HIS A 311 -10.42 -44.86 4.16
C HIS A 311 -9.47 -46.07 4.17
N ILE A 312 -9.96 -47.24 3.74
CA ILE A 312 -9.14 -48.46 3.61
C ILE A 312 -8.09 -48.28 2.50
N LEU A 313 -8.45 -47.63 1.38
CA LEU A 313 -7.51 -47.38 0.28
C LEU A 313 -6.43 -46.36 0.67
N LEU A 314 -6.77 -45.31 1.43
CA LEU A 314 -5.83 -44.30 1.94
C LEU A 314 -4.85 -44.92 2.94
N LEU A 315 -5.33 -45.75 3.87
CA LEU A 315 -4.46 -46.53 4.79
C LEU A 315 -3.54 -47.49 4.01
N LEU A 316 -4.02 -48.09 2.92
CA LEU A 316 -3.22 -48.95 2.04
C LEU A 316 -2.20 -48.17 1.18
N LEU A 317 -2.50 -46.93 0.78
CA LEU A 317 -1.59 -46.08 0.02
C LEU A 317 -0.52 -45.43 0.91
N LEU A 318 -0.91 -44.96 2.11
CA LEU A 318 0.03 -44.47 3.13
C LEU A 318 0.95 -45.59 3.64
N SER A 319 0.48 -46.83 3.74
CA SER A 319 1.36 -47.96 4.05
C SER A 319 2.33 -48.30 2.91
N ARG A 320 1.97 -48.04 1.65
CA ARG A 320 2.87 -48.24 0.49
C ARG A 320 3.95 -47.18 0.36
N SER A 321 3.66 -45.91 0.66
CA SER A 321 4.68 -44.84 0.65
C SER A 321 5.71 -44.98 1.76
N HIS A 322 5.34 -45.58 2.90
CA HIS A 322 6.29 -45.89 3.99
C HIS A 322 7.13 -47.16 3.78
N HIS A 323 6.86 -47.98 2.76
CA HIS A 323 7.60 -49.23 2.52
C HIS A 323 8.73 -49.13 1.49
N SER A 324 8.92 -47.99 0.83
CA SER A 324 10.04 -47.76 -0.10
C SER A 324 11.03 -46.72 0.43
N SER A 325 11.55 -46.88 1.64
CA SER A 325 12.86 -46.35 2.10
C SER A 325 13.18 -46.74 3.55
N PHE A 326 14.17 -47.63 3.70
CA PHE A 326 15.00 -47.89 4.89
C PHE A 326 14.43 -48.67 6.10
N PRO A 327 15.30 -49.45 6.79
CA PRO A 327 14.92 -50.43 7.80
C PRO A 327 14.71 -49.80 9.18
N LEU A 328 13.93 -50.51 9.98
CA LEU A 328 13.55 -50.23 11.36
C LEU A 328 14.71 -49.75 12.26
N SER A 329 14.43 -48.67 13.00
CA SER A 329 15.06 -48.39 14.29
C SER A 329 14.02 -47.77 15.22
N ARG A 330 13.71 -48.50 16.31
CA ARG A 330 12.91 -48.04 17.44
C ARG A 330 13.74 -47.06 18.28
N SER A 331 13.46 -45.76 18.18
CA SER A 331 13.73 -44.79 19.25
C SER A 331 13.28 -43.39 18.82
N HIS A 332 12.72 -42.62 19.76
CA HIS A 332 12.20 -41.25 19.63
C HIS A 332 10.72 -41.09 19.30
N LEU A 333 9.88 -41.77 20.09
CA LEU A 333 8.62 -41.20 20.56
C LEU A 333 8.94 -40.09 21.57
N SER A 334 9.04 -38.85 21.11
CA SER A 334 8.85 -37.65 21.93
C SER A 334 8.88 -36.44 21.02
N TYR A 335 7.73 -35.80 20.81
CA TYR A 335 7.50 -34.37 20.49
C TYR A 335 6.11 -34.26 19.85
N LEU A 336 5.08 -34.64 20.60
CA LEU A 336 3.74 -34.08 20.42
C LEU A 336 3.57 -33.05 21.54
N SER A 337 3.69 -31.79 21.17
CA SER A 337 3.10 -30.69 21.94
C SER A 337 2.07 -29.98 21.05
N PRO A 338 0.92 -29.57 21.61
CA PRO A 338 -0.22 -29.13 20.83
C PRO A 338 -0.01 -27.69 20.36
N ILE A 339 -0.12 -27.46 19.06
CA ILE A 339 -0.16 -26.11 18.49
C ILE A 339 -1.48 -25.45 18.91
N SER A 340 -1.35 -24.35 19.64
CA SER A 340 -2.42 -23.49 20.09
C SER A 340 -3.23 -22.91 18.93
N LEU A 341 -4.54 -23.10 18.97
CA LEU A 341 -5.49 -22.30 18.20
C LEU A 341 -5.52 -20.87 18.77
N GLN A 342 -5.05 -19.89 18.00
CA GLN A 342 -5.46 -18.49 18.19
C GLN A 342 -6.58 -18.18 17.19
N PRO A 343 -7.69 -17.56 17.64
CA PRO A 343 -8.77 -17.14 16.75
C PRO A 343 -8.38 -15.86 16.00
N PHE A 344 -8.51 -15.90 14.68
CA PHE A 344 -8.48 -14.71 13.83
C PHE A 344 -9.72 -13.86 14.11
N PHE A 345 -9.52 -12.68 14.71
CA PHE A 345 -10.44 -11.56 14.60
C PHE A 345 -10.32 -10.97 13.19
N PHE A 346 -11.44 -10.83 12.48
CA PHE A 346 -11.60 -9.87 11.40
C PHE A 346 -12.45 -8.68 11.92
N PRO A 347 -12.25 -7.47 11.34
CA PRO A 347 -12.63 -6.19 11.96
C PRO A 347 -14.13 -5.91 11.96
#